data_AF-A0A3N5N5Q6-F1
#
_entry.id   AF-A0A3N5N5Q6-F1
#
_cell.length_a   1.000
_cell.length_b   1.000
_cell.length_c   1.000
_cell.angle_alpha   90.00
_cell.angle_beta   90.00
_cell.angle_gamma   90.00
#
_symmetry.space_group_name_H-M   'P 1'
#
loop_
_entity.id
_entity.type
_entity.pdbx_description
1 polymer ?
#
loop_
_entity_poly.entity_id
_entity_poly.type
_entity_poly.pdbx_seq_one_letter_code
_entity_poly.pdbx_strand_id
1 'polypeptide(L)'
;MGLRNSTGHYGAIALSFHWITVALVIIAWALGSFDDVLPRGPARAAGLLVHISAGVTIAAMLVVRLAWRVGDPPPSAEPTPLGAWADRAGWLAHISLYALLIAVPVSGVVLQFARGNALPLFGLYEITSPWMA
;
A
#
# COMPACT_ATOMS: atom_id res chain seq x y z
N MET A 1 -14.78 -4.43 -20.37
CA MET A 1 -14.16 -5.26 -19.32
C MET A 1 -15.24 -5.79 -18.40
N GLY A 2 -15.19 -7.07 -18.02
CA GLY A 2 -16.05 -7.60 -16.96
C GLY A 2 -15.68 -7.00 -15.60
N LEU A 3 -16.63 -6.97 -14.66
CA LEU A 3 -16.36 -6.48 -13.29
C LEU A 3 -15.44 -7.42 -12.51
N ARG A 4 -15.62 -8.74 -12.70
CA ARG A 4 -14.84 -9.84 -12.11
C ARG A 4 -13.83 -10.44 -13.07
N ASN A 5 -12.89 -11.20 -12.55
CA ASN A 5 -11.91 -11.91 -13.35
C ASN A 5 -12.58 -12.93 -14.28
N SER A 6 -11.96 -13.16 -15.43
CA SER A 6 -12.24 -14.29 -16.33
C SER A 6 -11.03 -15.22 -16.36
N THR A 7 -11.15 -16.36 -17.04
CA THR A 7 -10.07 -17.35 -17.14
C THR A 7 -8.77 -16.79 -17.73
N GLY A 8 -8.85 -15.78 -18.59
CA GLY A 8 -7.67 -15.17 -19.25
C GLY A 8 -7.40 -13.71 -18.89
N HIS A 9 -8.27 -13.03 -18.15
CA HIS A 9 -8.14 -11.58 -17.94
C HIS A 9 -8.61 -11.13 -16.57
N TYR A 10 -7.94 -10.13 -16.01
CA TYR A 10 -8.38 -9.45 -14.79
C TYR A 10 -9.64 -8.63 -15.04
N GLY A 11 -10.55 -8.65 -14.07
CA GLY A 11 -11.73 -7.81 -14.03
C GLY A 11 -11.40 -6.37 -13.68
N ALA A 12 -12.34 -5.47 -13.97
CA ALA A 12 -12.19 -4.04 -13.71
C ALA A 12 -11.93 -3.76 -12.21
N ILE A 13 -12.57 -4.50 -11.29
CA ILE A 13 -12.42 -4.28 -9.84
C ILE A 13 -10.99 -4.58 -9.39
N ALA A 14 -10.45 -5.74 -9.78
CA ALA A 14 -9.08 -6.14 -9.44
C ALA A 14 -8.05 -5.16 -9.99
N LEU A 15 -8.26 -4.69 -11.22
CA LEU A 15 -7.41 -3.71 -11.89
C LEU A 15 -7.46 -2.35 -11.18
N SER A 16 -8.66 -1.87 -10.81
CA SER A 16 -8.83 -0.63 -10.06
C SER A 16 -8.11 -0.67 -8.70
N PHE A 17 -8.29 -1.74 -7.91
CA PHE A 17 -7.56 -1.87 -6.64
C PHE A 17 -6.05 -1.85 -6.82
N HIS A 18 -5.54 -2.50 -7.88
CA HIS A 18 -4.12 -2.47 -8.17
C HIS A 18 -3.63 -1.06 -8.47
N TRP A 19 -4.24 -0.35 -9.43
CA TRP A 19 -3.79 0.98 -9.84
C TRP A 19 -3.99 2.05 -8.77
N ILE A 20 -5.05 1.97 -7.96
CA ILE A 20 -5.22 2.83 -6.79
C ILE A 20 -4.07 2.61 -5.81
N THR A 21 -3.72 1.35 -5.53
CA THR A 21 -2.59 1.03 -4.64
C THR A 21 -1.28 1.58 -5.21
N VAL A 22 -1.03 1.43 -6.51
CA VAL A 22 0.17 1.97 -7.18
C VAL A 22 0.24 3.50 -7.03
N ALA A 23 -0.86 4.21 -7.30
CA ALA A 23 -0.91 5.65 -7.16
C ALA A 23 -0.64 6.10 -5.70
N LEU A 24 -1.24 5.42 -4.72
CA LEU A 24 -1.01 5.70 -3.30
C LEU A 24 0.44 5.46 -2.90
N VAL A 25 1.06 4.38 -3.38
CA VAL A 25 2.48 4.06 -3.11
C VAL A 25 3.37 5.16 -3.68
N ILE A 26 3.12 5.62 -4.91
CA ILE A 26 3.89 6.71 -5.52
C ILE A 26 3.77 8.00 -4.70
N ILE A 27 2.56 8.37 -4.27
CA ILE A 27 2.31 9.55 -3.43
C ILE A 27 3.06 9.44 -2.10
N ALA A 28 2.90 8.31 -1.40
CA ALA A 28 3.56 8.07 -0.12
C ALA A 28 5.09 8.10 -0.28
N TRP A 29 5.63 7.40 -1.28
CA TRP A 29 7.06 7.37 -1.55
C TRP A 29 7.62 8.75 -1.87
N ALA A 30 6.93 9.55 -2.71
CA ALA A 30 7.37 10.89 -3.06
C ALA A 30 7.39 11.82 -1.84
N LEU A 31 6.30 11.83 -1.05
CA LEU A 31 6.21 12.67 0.15
C LEU A 31 7.20 12.25 1.25
N GLY A 32 7.51 10.95 1.35
CA GLY A 32 8.48 10.45 2.31
C GLY A 32 9.93 10.70 1.89
N SER A 33 10.22 10.62 0.58
CA SER A 33 11.59 10.75 0.06
C SER A 33 12.02 12.20 -0.16
N PHE A 34 11.07 13.09 -0.46
CA PHE A 34 11.32 14.49 -0.79
C PHE A 34 10.72 15.46 0.25
N ASP A 35 10.56 15.02 1.50
CA ASP A 35 10.04 15.85 2.59
C ASP A 35 10.91 17.11 2.83
N ASP A 36 12.21 16.99 2.59
CA ASP A 36 13.18 18.06 2.75
C ASP A 36 12.99 19.22 1.75
N VAL A 37 12.38 18.94 0.59
CA VAL A 37 12.03 19.94 -0.42
C VAL A 37 10.88 20.86 0.04
N LEU A 38 9.98 20.36 0.90
CA LEU A 38 8.88 21.17 1.44
C LEU A 38 9.40 22.19 2.47
N PRO A 39 8.97 23.47 2.44
CA PRO A 39 9.32 24.44 3.46
C PRO A 39 8.91 23.96 4.85
N ARG A 40 9.78 24.17 5.85
CA ARG A 40 9.46 23.90 7.25
C ARG A 40 8.19 24.66 7.66
N GLY A 41 7.33 24.02 8.44
CA GLY A 41 6.06 24.59 8.91
C GLY A 41 4.84 23.88 8.28
N PRO A 42 3.75 24.62 8.00
CA PRO A 42 2.47 24.03 7.63
C PRO A 42 2.51 23.15 6.37
N ALA A 43 3.30 23.52 5.37
CA ALA A 43 3.42 22.76 4.13
C ALA A 43 4.00 21.35 4.35
N ARG A 44 5.09 21.27 5.13
CA ARG A 44 5.70 19.99 5.51
C ARG A 44 4.79 19.14 6.39
N ALA A 45 4.11 19.77 7.35
CA ALA A 45 3.13 19.07 8.19
C ALA A 45 1.96 18.49 7.38
N ALA A 46 1.45 19.24 6.40
CA ALA A 46 0.43 18.74 5.48
C ALA A 46 0.96 17.59 4.60
N GLY A 47 2.19 17.69 4.10
CA GLY A 47 2.86 16.62 3.36
C GLY A 47 2.96 15.33 4.19
N LEU A 48 3.40 15.44 5.45
CA LEU A 48 3.46 14.31 6.37
C LEU A 48 2.07 13.72 6.66
N LEU A 49 1.04 14.55 6.84
CA LEU A 49 -0.32 14.08 7.04
C LEU A 49 -0.82 13.26 5.84
N VAL A 50 -0.57 13.74 4.62
CA VAL A 50 -0.93 13.01 3.39
C VAL A 50 -0.12 11.72 3.27
N HIS A 51 1.17 11.74 3.58
CA HIS A 51 2.03 10.54 3.60
C HIS A 51 1.49 9.47 4.54
N ILE A 52 1.18 9.83 5.80
CA ILE A 52 0.62 8.92 6.80
C ILE A 52 -0.75 8.39 6.33
N SER A 53 -1.61 9.27 5.85
CA SER A 53 -2.95 8.90 5.37
C SER A 53 -2.89 7.94 4.18
N ALA A 54 -1.95 8.15 3.25
CA ALA A 54 -1.70 7.24 2.14
C ALA A 54 -1.22 5.88 2.64
N GLY A 55 -0.29 5.84 3.61
CA GLY A 55 0.19 4.60 4.23
C GLY A 55 -0.93 3.78 4.89
N VAL A 56 -1.80 4.44 5.66
CA VAL A 56 -2.99 3.79 6.27
C VAL A 56 -3.95 3.27 5.21
N THR A 57 -4.19 4.05 4.15
CA THR A 57 -5.08 3.66 3.05
C THR A 57 -4.52 2.47 2.27
N ILE A 58 -3.20 2.42 2.04
CA ILE A 58 -2.52 1.27 1.41
C ILE A 58 -2.72 0.01 2.23
N ALA A 59 -2.53 0.09 3.55
CA ALA A 59 -2.74 -1.06 4.44
C ALA A 59 -4.20 -1.56 4.38
N ALA A 60 -5.18 -0.66 4.41
CA ALA A 60 -6.59 -1.01 4.26
C ALA A 60 -6.90 -1.62 2.88
N MET A 61 -6.39 -1.02 1.80
CA MET A 61 -6.52 -1.52 0.43
C MET A 61 -5.92 -2.91 0.28
N LEU A 62 -4.80 -3.20 0.93
CA LEU A 62 -4.21 -4.53 0.92
C LEU A 62 -5.15 -5.57 1.54
N VAL A 63 -5.75 -5.29 2.69
CA VAL A 63 -6.72 -6.19 3.34
C VAL A 63 -7.91 -6.45 2.43
N VAL A 64 -8.51 -5.39 1.87
CA VAL A 64 -9.64 -5.49 0.93
C VAL A 64 -9.23 -6.29 -0.31
N ARG A 65 -8.03 -6.06 -0.85
CA ARG A 65 -7.52 -6.76 -2.03
C ARG A 65 -7.30 -8.24 -1.78
N LEU A 66 -6.77 -8.61 -0.61
CA LEU A 66 -6.60 -10.02 -0.23
C LEU A 66 -7.95 -10.71 -0.04
N ALA A 67 -8.91 -10.05 0.60
CA ALA A 67 -10.28 -10.56 0.74
C ALA A 67 -10.95 -10.75 -0.64
N TRP A 68 -10.80 -9.77 -1.54
CA TRP A 68 -11.33 -9.87 -2.91
C TRP A 68 -10.70 -11.03 -3.67
N ARG A 69 -9.38 -11.21 -3.56
CA ARG A 69 -8.65 -12.29 -4.26
C ARG A 69 -9.12 -13.69 -3.84
N VAL A 70 -9.60 -13.86 -2.61
CA VAL A 70 -10.20 -15.13 -2.17
C VAL A 70 -11.52 -15.42 -2.89
N GLY A 71 -12.34 -14.39 -3.11
CA GLY A 71 -13.64 -14.51 -3.80
C GLY A 71 -13.57 -14.44 -5.33
N ASP A 72 -12.50 -13.86 -5.88
CA ASP A 72 -12.27 -13.66 -7.32
C ASP A 72 -10.81 -14.02 -7.63
N PRO A 73 -10.49 -15.33 -7.76
CA PRO A 73 -9.14 -15.81 -7.97
C PRO A 73 -8.49 -15.19 -9.22
N PRO A 74 -7.16 -14.97 -9.22
CA PRO A 74 -6.47 -14.43 -10.38
C PRO A 74 -6.52 -15.43 -11.56
N PRO A 75 -6.49 -14.93 -12.81
CA PRO A 75 -6.39 -15.78 -14.00
C PRO A 75 -5.11 -16.63 -13.96
N SER A 76 -5.15 -17.77 -14.66
CA SER A 76 -4.01 -18.68 -14.76
C SER A 76 -2.81 -18.01 -15.43
N ALA A 77 -1.60 -18.36 -14.99
CA ALA A 77 -0.37 -17.88 -15.61
C ALA A 77 -0.31 -18.29 -17.08
N GLU A 78 0.08 -17.37 -17.95
CA GLU A 78 0.32 -17.67 -19.36
C GLU A 78 1.66 -18.38 -19.55
N PRO A 79 1.77 -19.35 -20.47
CA PRO A 79 3.03 -20.01 -20.77
C PRO A 79 4.07 -18.99 -21.26
N THR A 80 5.22 -18.94 -20.59
CA THR A 80 6.34 -18.09 -21.01
C THR A 80 7.52 -18.92 -21.52
N PRO A 81 8.39 -18.38 -22.39
CA PRO A 81 9.60 -19.08 -22.85
C PRO A 81 10.57 -19.47 -21.73
N LEU A 82 10.49 -18.79 -20.59
CA LEU A 82 11.28 -19.04 -19.38
C LEU A 82 10.67 -20.14 -18.50
N GLY A 83 9.45 -20.61 -18.82
CA GLY A 83 8.73 -21.65 -18.09
C GLY A 83 8.65 -21.37 -16.59
N ALA A 84 8.98 -22.39 -15.80
CA ALA A 84 8.88 -22.36 -14.34
C ALA A 84 9.76 -21.28 -13.66
N TRP A 85 10.79 -20.76 -14.32
CA TRP A 85 11.61 -19.68 -13.75
C TRP A 85 10.85 -18.35 -13.69
N ALA A 86 10.09 -18.01 -14.74
CA ALA A 86 9.27 -16.80 -14.74
C ALA A 86 8.15 -16.89 -13.69
N ASP A 87 7.52 -18.06 -13.54
CA ASP A 87 6.47 -18.27 -12.55
C ASP A 87 6.98 -18.08 -11.12
N ARG A 88 8.15 -18.68 -10.81
CA ARG A 88 8.78 -18.51 -9.49
C ARG A 88 9.20 -17.06 -9.22
N ALA A 89 9.80 -16.40 -10.21
CA ALA A 89 10.20 -14.99 -10.06
C ALA A 89 8.97 -14.09 -9.85
N GLY A 90 7.90 -14.29 -10.62
CA GLY A 90 6.65 -13.56 -10.47
C GLY A 90 5.98 -13.79 -9.12
N TRP A 91 6.01 -15.03 -8.62
CA TRP A 91 5.51 -15.37 -7.28
C TRP A 91 6.34 -14.71 -6.17
N LEU A 92 7.67 -14.79 -6.25
CA LEU A 92 8.58 -14.14 -5.29
C LEU A 92 8.39 -12.63 -5.27
N ALA A 93 8.29 -12.00 -6.44
CA ALA A 93 8.03 -10.57 -6.56
C ALA A 93 6.70 -10.18 -5.89
N HIS A 94 5.61 -10.91 -6.17
CA HIS A 94 4.31 -10.64 -5.55
C HIS A 94 4.34 -10.74 -4.02
N ILE A 95 4.96 -11.80 -3.48
CA ILE A 95 5.06 -11.98 -2.03
C ILE A 95 5.93 -10.89 -1.41
N SER A 96 7.05 -10.54 -2.05
CA SER A 96 7.94 -9.49 -1.56
C SER A 96 7.24 -8.14 -1.51
N LEU A 97 6.48 -7.80 -2.56
CA LEU A 97 5.67 -6.59 -2.60
C LEU A 97 4.58 -6.59 -1.52
N TYR A 98 3.90 -7.72 -1.29
CA TYR A 98 2.93 -7.81 -0.19
C TYR A 98 3.57 -7.63 1.18
N ALA A 99 4.72 -8.25 1.41
CA ALA A 99 5.47 -8.08 2.65
C ALA A 99 5.84 -6.61 2.87
N LEU A 100 6.35 -5.92 1.85
CA LEU A 100 6.72 -4.51 1.92
C LEU A 100 5.51 -3.59 2.15
N LEU A 101 4.37 -3.85 1.48
CA LEU A 101 3.12 -3.10 1.67
C LEU A 101 2.56 -3.20 3.09
N ILE A 102 2.98 -4.20 3.88
CA ILE A 102 2.63 -4.32 5.31
C ILE A 102 3.75 -3.73 6.16
N ALA A 103 4.99 -4.16 5.94
CA ALA A 103 6.12 -3.85 6.79
C ALA A 103 6.39 -2.35 6.85
N VAL A 104 6.28 -1.63 5.73
CA VAL A 104 6.59 -0.19 5.67
C VAL A 104 5.54 0.64 6.45
N PRO A 105 4.22 0.52 6.20
CA PRO A 105 3.23 1.24 7.00
C PRO A 105 3.26 0.89 8.49
N VAL A 106 3.45 -0.39 8.84
CA VAL A 106 3.55 -0.83 10.23
C VAL A 106 4.78 -0.20 10.90
N SER A 107 5.92 -0.18 10.22
CA SER A 107 7.13 0.48 10.72
C SER A 107 6.91 1.98 10.93
N GLY A 108 6.17 2.64 10.05
CA GLY A 108 5.80 4.05 10.19
C GLY A 108 4.93 4.33 11.43
N VAL A 109 3.91 3.49 11.66
CA VAL A 109 3.04 3.60 12.86
C VAL A 109 3.85 3.36 14.13
N VAL A 110 4.68 2.32 14.15
CA VAL A 110 5.59 2.03 15.27
C VAL A 110 6.51 3.22 15.52
N LEU A 111 7.14 3.78 14.48
CA LEU A 111 8.02 4.94 14.64
C LEU A 111 7.27 6.18 15.18
N GLN A 112 6.01 6.38 14.77
CA GLN A 112 5.19 7.48 15.27
C GLN A 112 4.94 7.37 16.77
N PHE A 113 4.49 6.20 17.23
CA PHE A 113 4.25 5.96 18.64
C PHE A 113 5.54 5.98 19.46
N ALA A 114 6.67 5.54 18.89
CA ALA A 114 7.98 5.53 19.56
C ALA A 114 8.48 6.94 19.85
N ARG A 115 8.04 7.91 19.04
CA ARG A 115 8.34 9.33 19.22
C ARG A 115 7.36 10.04 20.15
N GLY A 116 6.41 9.31 20.75
CA GLY A 116 5.37 9.89 21.61
C GLY A 116 4.27 10.64 20.87
N ASN A 117 4.26 10.57 19.54
CA ASN A 117 3.29 11.30 18.73
C ASN A 117 2.04 10.44 18.48
N ALA A 118 0.86 11.07 18.46
CA ALA A 118 -0.37 10.41 18.06
C ALA A 118 -0.39 10.12 16.55
N LEU A 119 -1.04 9.05 16.12
CA LEU A 119 -1.21 8.74 14.71
C LEU A 119 -2.43 9.50 14.16
N PRO A 120 -2.25 10.51 13.30
CA PRO A 120 -3.39 11.23 12.72
C PRO A 120 -4.06 10.38 11.63
N LEU A 121 -5.37 10.20 11.77
CA LEU A 121 -6.23 9.54 10.80
C LEU A 121 -6.91 10.59 9.95
N PHE A 122 -6.35 10.82 8.75
CA PHE A 122 -6.92 11.72 7.73
C PHE A 122 -7.16 13.17 8.19
N GLY A 123 -6.55 13.58 9.31
CA GLY A 123 -6.74 14.89 9.94
C GLY A 123 -8.07 15.05 10.69
N LEU A 124 -8.82 13.96 10.89
CA LEU A 124 -10.14 13.98 11.52
C LEU A 124 -10.12 13.42 12.95
N TYR A 125 -9.33 12.36 13.16
CA TYR A 125 -9.19 11.67 14.43
C TYR A 125 -7.72 11.36 14.66
N GLU A 126 -7.35 11.07 15.90
CA GLU A 126 -5.99 10.64 16.23
C GLU A 126 -6.03 9.43 17.14
N ILE A 127 -5.14 8.47 16.90
CA ILE A 127 -4.89 7.36 17.82
C ILE A 127 -3.73 7.78 18.71
N THR A 128 -3.97 7.94 20.00
CA THR A 128 -2.94 8.30 20.98
C THR A 128 -1.87 7.21 21.04
N SER A 129 -0.62 7.62 21.25
CA SER A 129 0.46 6.66 21.46
C SER A 129 0.14 5.80 22.70
N PRO A 130 0.20 4.46 22.59
CA PRO A 130 0.04 3.57 23.73
C PRO A 130 1.30 3.51 24.60
N TRP A 131 2.40 4.12 24.15
CA TRP A 131 3.67 4.10 24.86
C TRP A 131 3.85 5.38 25.67
N MET A 132 4.31 5.22 26.91
CA MET A 132 4.74 6.33 27.74
C MET A 132 6.07 6.82 27.15
N ALA A 133 6.03 7.94 26.44
CA ALA A 133 7.23 8.64 25.98
C ALA A 133 7.85 9.48 27.09
#